data_AF-A0A2M8Q2I5-F1
#
_entry.id   AF-A0A2M8Q2I5-F1
#
_cell.length_a   1.000
_cell.length_b   1.000
_cell.length_c   1.000
_cell.angle_alpha   90.00
_cell.angle_beta   90.00
_cell.angle_gamma   90.00
#
_symmetry.space_group_name_H-M   'P 1'
#
loop_
_entity.id
_entity.type
_entity.pdbx_description
1 polymer ?
#
loop_
_entity_poly.entity_id
_entity_poly.type
_entity_poly.pdbx_seq_one_letter_code
_entity_poly.pdbx_strand_id
1 'polypeptide(L)'
;MRPFDFETHNADLPPRTRINSILMLLTALGMFALGMYYRNDALTATVAFRDEINGISAQLPANWLINTDDPNVVLRVEDVGGSGFNTRIQISIQTVGPDATPRNVIDQLSVQGPFQFPSYGLLETRSIRLGEDEATLIEYYYVASETNPFLETIP
;
A
#
# COMPACT_ATOMS: atom_id res chain seq x y z
N MET A 1 -24.47 -44.91 -42.31
CA MET A 1 -23.65 -43.69 -42.10
C MET A 1 -24.19 -42.59 -43.02
N ARG A 2 -24.78 -41.53 -42.47
CA ARG A 2 -25.06 -40.29 -43.22
C ARG A 2 -23.98 -39.27 -42.84
N PRO A 3 -23.42 -38.51 -43.80
CA PRO A 3 -22.44 -37.49 -43.49
C PRO A 3 -23.11 -36.37 -42.69
N PHE A 4 -22.43 -35.90 -41.64
CA PHE A 4 -22.79 -34.68 -40.93
C PHE A 4 -22.34 -33.50 -41.79
N ASP A 5 -23.27 -32.90 -42.51
CA ASP A 5 -23.04 -31.63 -43.20
C ASP A 5 -22.94 -30.53 -42.13
N PHE A 6 -21.72 -30.07 -41.88
CA PHE A 6 -21.48 -28.82 -41.15
C PHE A 6 -21.81 -27.67 -42.10
N GLU A 7 -23.11 -27.40 -42.29
CA GLU A 7 -23.53 -26.10 -42.77
C GLU A 7 -23.02 -25.07 -41.76
N THR A 8 -21.93 -24.39 -42.12
CA THR A 8 -21.47 -23.21 -41.42
C THR A 8 -22.59 -22.19 -41.56
N HIS A 9 -23.50 -22.19 -40.59
CA HIS A 9 -24.53 -21.18 -40.42
C HIS A 9 -23.85 -19.88 -40.00
N ASN A 10 -23.09 -19.31 -40.93
CA ASN A 10 -22.80 -17.88 -40.97
C ASN A 10 -24.13 -17.22 -41.34
N ALA A 11 -25.08 -17.27 -40.41
CA ALA A 11 -26.27 -16.47 -40.51
C ALA A 11 -25.80 -15.02 -40.62
N ASP A 12 -26.00 -14.43 -41.79
CA ASP A 12 -26.01 -12.99 -41.94
C ASP A 12 -27.08 -12.46 -41.00
N LEU A 13 -26.66 -12.17 -39.77
CA LEU A 13 -27.49 -11.54 -38.76
C LEU A 13 -28.11 -10.29 -39.41
N PRO A 14 -29.42 -10.04 -39.28
CA PRO A 14 -30.06 -8.86 -39.81
C PRO A 14 -29.24 -7.62 -39.42
N PRO A 15 -29.02 -6.64 -40.31
CA PRO A 15 -28.13 -5.50 -40.04
C PRO A 15 -28.39 -4.81 -38.69
N ARG A 16 -29.66 -4.78 -38.27
CA ARG A 16 -30.11 -4.23 -36.98
C ARG A 16 -29.62 -5.06 -35.78
N THR A 17 -29.63 -6.40 -35.89
CA THR A 17 -29.15 -7.30 -34.85
C THR A 17 -27.63 -7.19 -34.69
N ARG A 18 -26.88 -7.03 -35.80
CA ARG A 18 -25.42 -6.82 -35.76
C ARG A 18 -25.06 -5.51 -35.06
N ILE A 19 -25.74 -4.42 -35.40
CA ILE A 19 -25.53 -3.11 -34.77
C ILE A 19 -25.87 -3.18 -33.28
N ASN A 20 -26.98 -3.81 -32.89
CA ASN A 20 -27.34 -3.97 -31.49
C ASN A 20 -26.31 -4.79 -30.72
N SER A 21 -25.81 -5.89 -31.27
CA SER A 21 -24.77 -6.71 -30.63
C SER A 21 -23.45 -5.95 -30.49
N ILE A 22 -23.05 -5.16 -31.49
CA ILE A 22 -21.85 -4.31 -31.42
C ILE A 22 -22.02 -3.23 -30.36
N LEU A 23 -23.18 -2.56 -30.31
CA LEU A 23 -23.47 -1.53 -29.30
C LEU A 23 -23.49 -2.12 -27.88
N MET A 24 -24.04 -3.32 -27.69
CA MET A 24 -23.99 -4.03 -26.40
C MET A 24 -22.55 -4.35 -26.00
N LEU A 25 -21.74 -4.89 -26.92
CA LEU A 25 -20.34 -5.19 -26.65
C LEU A 25 -19.56 -3.94 -26.26
N LEU A 26 -19.74 -2.84 -27.00
CA LEU A 26 -19.09 -1.56 -26.72
C LEU A 26 -19.52 -0.98 -25.37
N THR A 27 -20.80 -1.12 -25.03
CA THR A 27 -21.33 -0.64 -23.75
C THR A 27 -20.76 -1.46 -22.59
N ALA A 28 -20.72 -2.79 -22.71
CA ALA A 28 -20.13 -3.67 -21.71
C ALA A 28 -18.64 -3.36 -21.50
N LEU A 29 -17.89 -3.17 -22.59
CA LEU A 29 -16.48 -2.80 -22.52
C LEU A 29 -16.29 -1.42 -21.88
N GLY A 30 -17.15 -0.45 -22.22
CA GLY A 30 -17.13 0.88 -21.62
C GLY A 30 -17.40 0.86 -20.11
N MET A 31 -18.41 0.11 -19.67
CA MET A 31 -18.71 -0.05 -18.23
C MET A 31 -17.57 -0.75 -17.49
N PHE A 32 -16.94 -1.75 -18.10
CA PHE A 32 -15.79 -2.44 -17.52
C PHE A 32 -14.58 -1.50 -17.36
N ALA A 33 -14.27 -0.71 -18.39
CA ALA A 33 -13.21 0.28 -18.33
C ALA A 33 -13.47 1.35 -17.25
N LEU A 34 -14.71 1.84 -17.14
CA LEU A 34 -15.11 2.76 -16.08
C LEU A 34 -14.97 2.14 -14.69
N GLY A 35 -15.39 0.88 -14.52
CA GLY A 35 -15.23 0.16 -13.25
C GLY A 35 -13.76 0.00 -12.85
N MET A 36 -12.88 -0.32 -13.80
CA MET A 36 -11.43 -0.36 -13.55
C MET A 36 -10.87 1.00 -13.15
N TYR A 37 -11.30 2.07 -13.84
CA TYR A 37 -10.88 3.43 -13.52
C TYR A 37 -11.25 3.82 -12.09
N TYR A 38 -12.52 3.64 -11.70
CA TYR A 38 -12.96 3.93 -10.33
C TYR A 38 -12.30 3.06 -9.27
N ARG A 39 -12.04 1.78 -9.57
CA ARG A 39 -11.28 0.90 -8.67
C ARG A 39 -9.87 1.42 -8.46
N ASN A 40 -9.20 1.85 -9.53
CA ASN A 40 -7.85 2.37 -9.43
C ASN A 40 -7.83 3.68 -8.62
N ASP A 41 -8.75 4.59 -8.91
CA ASP A 41 -8.91 5.85 -8.18
C ASP A 41 -9.11 5.62 -6.68
N ALA A 42 -9.99 4.68 -6.32
CA ALA A 42 -10.23 4.31 -4.92
C ALA A 42 -9.00 3.70 -4.22
N LEU A 43 -8.16 2.94 -4.95
CA LEU A 43 -6.95 2.33 -4.39
C LEU A 43 -5.78 3.32 -4.28
N THR A 44 -5.74 4.36 -5.10
CA THR A 44 -4.68 5.37 -5.10
C THR A 44 -5.09 6.68 -4.42
N ALA A 45 -6.30 6.75 -3.88
CA ALA A 45 -6.78 7.93 -3.18
C ALA A 45 -5.86 8.23 -1.98
N THR A 46 -5.49 9.50 -1.82
CA THR A 46 -4.68 9.97 -0.68
C THR A 46 -5.38 11.13 0.02
N VAL A 47 -5.11 11.27 1.33
CA VAL A 47 -5.62 12.34 2.19
C VAL A 47 -4.44 13.09 2.78
N ALA A 48 -4.50 14.42 2.77
CA ALA A 48 -3.48 15.25 3.39
C ALA A 48 -3.64 15.24 4.92
N PHE A 49 -2.57 14.90 5.63
CA PHE A 49 -2.44 15.09 7.06
C PHE A 49 -1.53 16.29 7.33
N ARG A 50 -1.93 17.13 8.30
CA ARG A 50 -1.16 18.28 8.74
C ARG A 50 -1.23 18.38 10.25
N ASP A 51 -0.06 18.38 10.88
CA ASP A 51 0.13 18.71 12.28
C ASP A 51 0.82 20.07 12.36
N GLU A 52 0.08 21.08 12.82
CA GLU A 52 0.57 22.46 12.94
C GLU A 52 1.54 22.65 14.11
N ILE A 53 1.49 21.77 15.13
CA ILE A 53 2.31 21.88 16.33
C ILE A 53 3.74 21.45 16.00
N ASN A 54 3.88 20.34 15.29
CA ASN A 54 5.17 19.78 14.91
C ASN A 54 5.63 20.20 13.50
N GLY A 55 4.79 20.94 12.76
CA GLY A 55 5.08 21.38 11.38
C GLY A 55 5.13 20.23 10.37
N ILE A 56 4.52 19.08 10.68
CA ILE A 56 4.58 17.87 9.85
C ILE A 56 3.41 17.89 8.87
N SER A 57 3.71 17.68 7.59
CA SER A 57 2.68 17.47 6.56
C SER A 57 3.00 16.22 5.75
N ALA A 58 1.98 15.38 5.52
CA ALA A 58 2.13 14.11 4.82
C ALA A 58 0.90 13.81 3.96
N GLN A 59 1.08 13.00 2.92
CA GLN A 59 -0.03 12.40 2.16
C GLN A 59 -0.16 10.94 2.59
N LEU A 60 -1.33 10.58 3.10
CA LEU A 60 -1.63 9.25 3.60
C LEU A 60 -2.58 8.54 2.63
N PRO A 61 -2.48 7.22 2.46
CA PRO A 61 -3.49 6.47 1.73
C PRO A 61 -4.88 6.67 2.35
N ALA A 62 -5.88 6.86 1.50
CA ALA A 62 -7.26 6.94 1.93
C ALA A 62 -7.72 5.58 2.48
N ASN A 63 -8.66 5.63 3.43
CA ASN A 63 -9.26 4.45 4.09
C ASN A 63 -8.36 3.70 5.08
N TRP A 64 -7.17 4.21 5.40
CA TRP A 64 -6.38 3.66 6.49
C TRP A 64 -6.84 4.24 7.83
N LEU A 65 -6.73 3.44 8.89
CA LEU A 65 -7.09 3.85 10.24
C LEU A 65 -6.01 4.78 10.80
N ILE A 66 -6.39 6.01 11.13
CA ILE A 66 -5.51 6.99 11.77
C ILE A 66 -5.67 6.88 13.29
N ASN A 67 -4.56 6.72 14.00
CA ASN A 67 -4.50 6.73 15.45
C ASN A 67 -3.46 7.76 15.92
N THR A 68 -3.90 8.67 16.79
CA THR A 68 -3.09 9.74 17.40
C THR A 68 -3.13 9.68 18.93
N ASP A 69 -3.58 8.57 19.51
CA ASP A 69 -3.81 8.45 20.97
C ASP A 69 -2.53 8.13 21.75
N ASP A 70 -1.44 7.75 21.07
CA ASP A 70 -0.16 7.39 21.69
C ASP A 70 0.70 8.66 21.89
N PRO A 71 1.01 9.05 23.14
CA PRO A 71 1.74 10.29 23.42
C PRO A 71 3.19 10.30 22.90
N ASN A 72 3.75 9.13 22.52
CA ASN A 72 5.10 9.03 21.96
C ASN A 72 5.13 9.04 20.43
N VAL A 73 3.97 9.10 19.79
CA VAL A 73 3.80 8.97 18.35
C VAL A 73 2.98 10.15 17.85
N VAL A 74 3.51 10.88 16.87
CA VAL A 74 2.80 11.99 16.25
C VAL A 74 1.64 11.47 15.39
N LEU A 75 1.88 10.38 14.67
CA LEU A 75 0.92 9.80 13.77
C LEU A 75 1.17 8.30 13.61
N ARG A 76 0.13 7.49 13.77
CA ARG A 76 0.11 6.09 13.35
C ARG A 76 -1.03 5.88 12.37
N VAL A 77 -0.74 5.23 11.24
CA VAL A 77 -1.73 4.93 10.21
C VAL A 77 -1.59 3.47 9.83
N GLU A 78 -2.70 2.73 9.80
CA GLU A 78 -2.69 1.28 9.53
C GLU A 78 -3.74 0.86 8.51
N ASP A 79 -3.35 -0.02 7.60
CA ASP A 79 -4.26 -0.72 6.70
C ASP A 79 -4.96 -1.86 7.45
N VAL A 80 -6.24 -1.69 7.73
CA VAL A 80 -7.09 -2.68 8.41
C VAL A 80 -7.79 -3.64 7.42
N GLY A 81 -7.63 -3.42 6.12
CA GLY A 81 -8.28 -4.21 5.07
C GLY A 81 -7.40 -5.30 4.44
N GLY A 82 -6.10 -5.30 4.76
CA GLY A 82 -5.14 -6.25 4.22
C GLY A 82 -5.34 -7.68 4.75
N SER A 83 -5.26 -8.69 3.88
CA SER A 83 -5.17 -10.09 4.31
C SER A 83 -3.71 -10.44 4.62
N GLY A 84 -3.41 -10.86 5.85
CA GLY A 84 -2.07 -11.25 6.27
C GLY A 84 -1.38 -10.17 7.12
N PHE A 85 -0.31 -9.58 6.61
CA PHE A 85 0.46 -8.53 7.30
C PHE A 85 -0.14 -7.15 7.02
N ASN A 86 -0.65 -6.48 8.06
CA ASN A 86 -1.15 -5.11 7.95
C ASN A 86 0.02 -4.15 7.70
N THR A 87 -0.15 -3.24 6.74
CA THR A 87 0.83 -2.18 6.51
C THR A 87 0.60 -1.05 7.50
N ARG A 88 1.66 -0.62 8.19
CA ARG A 88 1.61 0.48 9.16
C ARG A 88 2.65 1.54 8.83
N ILE A 89 2.24 2.80 8.85
CA ILE A 89 3.12 3.97 8.82
C ILE A 89 3.09 4.61 10.21
N GLN A 90 4.26 4.88 10.78
CA GLN A 90 4.40 5.53 12.08
C GLN A 90 5.39 6.69 12.00
N ILE A 91 5.03 7.83 12.58
CA ILE A 91 5.87 9.02 12.70
C ILE A 91 6.06 9.33 14.19
N SER A 92 7.31 9.38 14.63
CA SER A 92 7.69 9.71 16.01
C SER A 92 8.83 10.72 16.01
N ILE A 93 8.81 11.67 16.94
CA ILE A 93 9.88 12.64 17.14
C ILE A 93 10.73 12.18 18.32
N GLN A 94 12.03 12.01 18.09
CA GLN A 94 12.99 11.71 19.14
C GLN A 94 13.90 12.91 19.35
N THR A 95 13.95 13.42 20.57
CA THR A 95 14.86 14.51 20.93
C THR A 95 16.28 13.97 21.04
N VAL A 96 17.21 14.59 20.31
CA VAL A 96 18.65 14.27 20.36
C VAL A 96 19.39 15.35 21.13
N GLY A 97 20.54 14.99 21.72
CA GLY A 97 21.39 15.94 22.44
C GLY A 97 21.97 17.03 21.51
N PRO A 98 22.42 18.16 22.05
CA PRO A 98 22.91 19.29 21.25
C PRO A 98 24.17 18.96 20.42
N ASP A 99 24.97 17.99 20.86
CA ASP A 99 26.17 17.53 20.16
C ASP A 99 25.91 16.36 19.20
N ALA A 100 24.65 15.94 19.04
CA ALA A 100 24.30 14.83 18.17
C ALA A 100 24.42 15.26 16.69
N THR A 101 25.26 14.55 15.94
CA THR A 101 25.29 14.68 14.48
C THR A 101 24.29 13.71 13.86
N PRO A 102 23.70 14.02 12.68
CA PRO A 102 22.81 13.10 11.97
C PRO A 102 23.44 11.72 11.75
N ARG A 103 24.75 11.68 11.49
CA ARG A 103 25.51 10.44 11.34
C ARG A 103 25.53 9.60 12.61
N ASN A 104 25.72 10.22 13.78
CA ASN A 104 25.69 9.51 15.06
C ASN A 104 24.31 8.88 15.30
N VAL A 105 23.22 9.57 14.92
CA VAL A 105 21.85 9.04 15.05
C VAL A 105 21.66 7.82 14.14
N ILE A 106 22.11 7.89 12.89
CA ILE A 106 22.04 6.78 11.94
C ILE A 106 22.87 5.58 12.40
N ASP A 107 24.09 5.83 12.89
CA ASP A 107 24.98 4.79 13.41
C ASP A 107 24.34 4.11 14.62
N GLN A 108 23.72 4.89 15.51
CA GLN A 108 22.98 4.35 16.65
C GLN A 108 21.79 3.48 16.20
N LEU A 109 20.98 3.93 15.25
CA LEU A 109 19.86 3.13 14.72
C LEU A 109 20.34 1.82 14.07
N SER A 110 21.45 1.88 13.34
CA SER A 110 22.06 0.71 12.69
C SER A 110 22.57 -0.31 13.70
N VAL A 111 23.09 0.14 14.86
CA VAL A 111 23.50 -0.73 15.96
C VAL A 111 22.31 -1.31 16.71
N GLN A 112 21.23 -0.54 16.89
CA GLN A 112 20.05 -0.99 17.64
C GLN A 112 19.21 -2.04 16.89
N GLY A 113 19.12 -1.96 15.57
CA GLY A 113 18.31 -2.85 14.73
C GLY A 113 18.52 -4.35 15.02
N PRO A 114 19.76 -4.87 14.95
CA PRO A 114 20.05 -6.28 15.22
C PRO A 114 19.65 -6.78 16.62
N PHE A 115 19.57 -5.89 17.62
CA PHE A 115 19.16 -6.28 18.98
C PHE A 115 17.65 -6.28 19.15
N GLN A 116 16.91 -5.52 18.35
CA GLN A 116 15.45 -5.41 18.44
C GLN A 116 14.73 -6.40 17.53
N PHE A 117 15.32 -6.75 16.38
CA PHE A 117 14.63 -7.51 15.33
C PHE A 117 15.31 -8.85 15.00
N PRO A 118 14.61 -10.00 15.08
CA PRO A 118 15.14 -11.29 14.66
C PRO A 118 15.47 -11.31 13.17
N SER A 119 16.63 -11.85 12.81
CA SER A 119 17.09 -11.96 11.41
C SER A 119 17.11 -10.60 10.69
N TYR A 120 17.48 -9.54 11.41
CA TYR A 120 17.65 -8.20 10.86
C TYR A 120 18.65 -8.20 9.69
N GLY A 121 18.28 -7.58 8.57
CA GLY A 121 19.16 -7.33 7.45
C GLY A 121 18.89 -5.98 6.79
N LEU A 122 19.97 -5.24 6.48
CA LEU A 122 19.89 -3.98 5.76
C LEU A 122 19.75 -4.24 4.25
N LEU A 123 18.79 -3.59 3.59
CA LEU A 123 18.67 -3.60 2.13
C LEU A 123 19.43 -2.42 1.53
N GLU A 124 19.13 -1.21 2.00
CA GLU A 124 19.65 0.01 1.38
C GLU A 124 19.71 1.15 2.40
N THR A 125 20.73 2.01 2.24
CA THR A 125 20.81 3.31 2.89
C THR A 125 21.09 4.36 1.82
N ARG A 126 20.25 5.40 1.73
CA ARG A 126 20.38 6.47 0.73
C ARG A 126 19.96 7.84 1.28
N SER A 127 20.56 8.90 0.76
CA SER A 127 20.08 10.27 1.00
C SER A 127 18.84 10.56 0.15
N ILE A 128 17.84 11.18 0.75
CA ILE A 128 16.62 11.65 0.11
C ILE A 128 16.39 13.12 0.48
N ARG A 129 15.51 13.81 -0.25
CA ARG A 129 14.99 15.12 0.17
C ARG A 129 13.58 14.97 0.73
N LEU A 130 13.35 15.58 1.89
CA LEU A 130 12.04 15.66 2.52
C LEU A 130 11.65 17.14 2.61
N GLY A 131 10.90 17.61 1.61
CA GLY A 131 10.67 19.05 1.44
C GLY A 131 11.96 19.76 1.04
N GLU A 132 12.41 20.72 1.85
CA GLU A 132 13.66 21.47 1.63
C GLU A 132 14.87 20.83 2.32
N ASP A 133 14.64 19.88 3.24
CA ASP A 133 15.68 19.28 4.05
C ASP A 133 16.26 18.01 3.41
N GLU A 134 17.54 17.73 3.71
CA GLU A 134 18.17 16.44 3.41
C GLU A 134 17.88 15.46 4.54
N ALA A 135 17.44 14.26 4.18
CA ALA A 135 17.16 13.18 5.10
C ALA A 135 17.86 11.89 4.64
N THR A 136 18.06 10.96 5.57
CA THR A 136 18.59 9.62 5.27
C THR A 136 17.47 8.60 5.39
N LEU A 137 17.31 7.81 4.34
CA LEU A 137 16.38 6.70 4.28
C LEU A 137 17.16 5.39 4.46
N ILE A 138 16.65 4.54 5.35
CA ILE A 138 17.20 3.22 5.68
C ILE A 138 16.10 2.18 5.44
N GLU A 139 16.32 1.25 4.53
CA GLU A 139 15.43 0.11 4.28
C GLU A 139 16.06 -1.16 4.87
N TYR A 140 15.28 -1.89 5.66
CA TYR A 140 15.70 -3.13 6.29
C TYR A 140 14.57 -4.16 6.28
N TYR A 141 14.93 -5.43 6.44
CA TYR A 141 14.00 -6.54 6.64
C TYR A 141 14.29 -7.23 7.98
N TYR A 142 13.29 -7.94 8.49
CA TYR A 142 13.41 -8.83 9.63
C TYR A 142 12.34 -9.91 9.57
N VAL A 143 12.45 -10.94 10.39
CA VAL A 143 11.43 -11.99 10.50
C VAL A 143 10.55 -11.71 11.69
N ALA A 144 9.28 -11.38 11.43
CA ALA A 144 8.25 -11.32 12.44
C ALA A 144 7.68 -12.74 12.67
N SER A 145 7.73 -13.22 13.91
CA SER A 145 6.96 -14.39 14.32
C SER A 145 5.68 -13.87 14.97
N GLU A 146 4.60 -13.84 14.20
CA GLU A 146 3.29 -13.52 14.76
C GLU A 146 2.73 -14.81 15.37
N THR A 147 2.79 -14.92 16.69
CA THR A 147 2.10 -16.00 17.41
C THR A 147 0.60 -15.81 17.16
N ASN A 148 0.02 -16.59 16.25
CA ASN A 148 -1.41 -16.55 16.00
C ASN A 148 -2.11 -17.29 17.16
N PRO A 149 -2.81 -16.59 18.08
CA PRO A 149 -3.42 -17.22 19.25
C PRO A 149 -4.58 -18.17 18.87
N PHE A 150 -5.07 -18.10 17.62
CA PHE A 150 -6.11 -18.99 17.12
C PHE A 150 -5.55 -20.32 16.57
N LEU A 151 -4.23 -20.42 16.35
CA LEU A 151 -3.57 -21.67 15.91
C LEU A 151 -3.01 -22.50 17.08
N GLU A 152 -2.96 -21.95 18.29
CA GLU A 152 -2.52 -22.68 19.51
C GLU A 152 -3.65 -23.44 20.23
N THR A 153 -4.89 -23.37 19.74
CA THR A 153 -6.03 -24.11 20.32
C THR A 153 -6.41 -25.31 19.46
N ILE A 154 -5.52 -26.29 19.35
CA ILE A 154 -5.93 -27.67 19.02
C ILE A 154 -5.32 -28.59 20.08
N PRO A 155 -6.13 -29.15 21.01
CA PRO A 155 -5.68 -30.22 21.89
C PRO A 155 -5.46 -31.53 21.13
#